data_AF-A0A6A3MR90-F1
#
_entry.id   AF-A0A6A3MR90-F1
#
_cell.length_a   1.000
_cell.length_b   1.000
_cell.length_c   1.000
_cell.angle_alpha   90.00
_cell.angle_beta   90.00
_cell.angle_gamma   90.00
#
_symmetry.space_group_name_H-M   'P 1'
#
loop_
_entity.id
_entity.type
_entity.pdbx_description
1 polymer ?
#
loop_
_entity_poly.entity_id
_entity_poly.type
_entity_poly.pdbx_seq_one_letter_code
_entity_poly.pdbx_strand_id
1 'polypeptide(L)'
;MGRGKALSNQEYWWIIGLHDGGVSLHEIARRTGRARTCVRKAIKAERGPLQDSANPSPRPGRRPALTEREVRLLVRKAAVGDRFAAELKTELGLKASVRTVQRLLQRVDHLVYTKMDRTLPLTAAHKAAQMEWAEEHILNPGIWKYTVFSDGKKFNLDGPDGFKYYWRDMRQPAQSFVRRQNGGGSVMVWGGIQCSR
;
A
#
# COMPACT_ATOMS: atom_id res chain seq x y z
N MET A 1 22.13 -25.44 13.09
CA MET A 1 21.30 -25.46 11.86
C MET A 1 21.17 -26.90 11.36
N GLY A 2 20.02 -27.29 10.82
CA GLY A 2 19.87 -28.61 10.18
C GLY A 2 20.74 -28.67 8.93
N ARG A 3 21.61 -29.69 8.82
CA ARG A 3 22.60 -29.79 7.75
C ARG A 3 22.06 -30.39 6.44
N GLY A 4 20.82 -30.90 6.42
CA GLY A 4 20.23 -31.58 5.26
C GLY A 4 18.89 -30.99 4.83
N LYS A 5 18.52 -31.23 3.56
CA LYS A 5 17.22 -30.87 2.97
C LYS A 5 16.08 -31.51 3.77
N ALA A 6 14.98 -30.79 3.96
CA ALA A 6 13.78 -31.33 4.61
C ALA A 6 13.27 -32.59 3.88
N LEU A 7 12.59 -33.47 4.61
CA LEU A 7 11.90 -34.62 4.02
C LEU A 7 10.77 -34.11 3.14
N SER A 8 10.64 -34.67 1.93
CA SER A 8 9.44 -34.48 1.13
C SER A 8 8.26 -35.22 1.78
N ASN A 9 7.03 -34.83 1.46
CA ASN A 9 5.85 -35.55 1.94
C ASN A 9 5.87 -37.02 1.51
N GLN A 10 6.34 -37.33 0.30
CA GLN A 10 6.44 -38.69 -0.19
C GLN A 10 7.48 -39.51 0.60
N GLU A 11 8.67 -38.94 0.84
CA GLU A 11 9.70 -39.59 1.66
C GLU A 11 9.23 -39.79 3.10
N TYR A 12 8.48 -38.83 3.64
CA TYR A 12 7.94 -38.87 4.99
C TYR A 12 6.99 -40.07 5.16
N TRP A 13 6.00 -40.21 4.28
CA TRP A 13 5.06 -41.33 4.32
C TRP A 13 5.71 -42.66 3.98
N TRP A 14 6.72 -42.67 3.09
CA TRP A 14 7.48 -43.88 2.79
C TRP A 14 8.27 -44.39 4.01
N ILE A 15 8.87 -43.48 4.79
CA ILE A 15 9.54 -43.81 6.06
C ILE A 15 8.56 -44.42 7.06
N ILE A 16 7.36 -43.84 7.20
CA ILE A 16 6.33 -44.33 8.13
C ILE A 16 5.87 -45.73 7.70
N GLY A 17 5.56 -45.94 6.42
CA GLY A 17 5.15 -47.25 5.91
C GLY A 17 6.21 -48.33 6.10
N LEU A 18 7.50 -48.02 5.89
CA LEU A 18 8.58 -48.97 6.14
C LEU A 18 8.73 -49.31 7.63
N HIS A 19 8.51 -48.33 8.52
CA HIS A 19 8.54 -48.55 9.96
C HIS A 19 7.38 -49.44 10.42
N ASP A 20 6.16 -49.17 9.93
CA ASP A 20 4.98 -49.99 10.24
C ASP A 20 5.12 -51.42 9.70
N GLY A 21 5.87 -51.62 8.62
CA GLY A 21 6.31 -52.92 8.11
C GLY A 21 7.43 -53.61 8.90
N GLY A 22 7.83 -53.08 10.07
CA GLY A 22 8.83 -53.68 10.96
C GLY A 22 10.29 -53.51 10.53
N VAL A 23 10.58 -52.68 9.51
CA VAL A 23 11.94 -52.47 9.02
C VAL A 23 12.75 -51.65 10.03
N SER A 24 13.99 -52.07 10.31
CA SER A 24 14.84 -51.37 11.28
C SER A 24 15.19 -49.94 10.83
N LEU A 25 15.39 -49.03 11.79
CA LEU A 25 15.76 -47.63 11.51
C LEU A 25 17.03 -47.49 10.65
N HIS A 26 17.98 -48.42 10.76
CA HIS A 26 19.20 -48.43 9.94
C HIS A 26 18.89 -48.76 8.48
N GLU A 27 18.04 -49.75 8.26
CA GLU A 27 17.65 -50.19 6.93
C GLU A 27 16.78 -49.13 6.24
N ILE A 28 15.87 -48.47 6.99
CA ILE A 28 15.10 -47.32 6.48
C ILE A 28 16.03 -46.18 6.08
N ALA A 29 17.03 -45.85 6.92
CA ALA A 29 18.01 -44.81 6.60
C ALA A 29 18.83 -45.14 5.33
N ARG A 30 19.19 -46.42 5.14
CA ARG A 30 19.90 -46.89 3.95
C ARG A 30 19.03 -46.80 2.69
N ARG A 31 17.77 -47.26 2.75
CA ARG A 31 16.82 -47.23 1.62
C ARG A 31 16.42 -45.82 1.20
N THR A 32 16.28 -44.92 2.16
CA THR A 32 15.86 -43.53 1.92
C THR A 32 17.03 -42.58 1.68
N GLY A 33 18.27 -43.02 1.90
CA GLY A 33 19.46 -42.16 1.85
C GLY A 33 19.46 -41.03 2.88
N ARG A 34 18.61 -41.12 3.93
CA ARG A 34 18.46 -40.08 4.95
C ARG A 34 19.17 -40.47 6.23
N ALA A 35 19.67 -39.48 6.97
CA ALA A 35 20.32 -39.72 8.26
C ALA A 35 19.35 -40.42 9.24
N ARG A 36 19.85 -41.41 9.99
CA ARG A 36 19.06 -42.17 10.99
C ARG A 36 18.33 -41.27 12.00
N THR A 37 18.94 -40.14 12.37
CA THR A 37 18.32 -39.16 13.27
C THR A 37 17.10 -38.47 12.67
N CYS A 38 17.06 -38.30 11.35
CA CYS A 38 15.91 -37.77 10.60
C CYS A 38 14.76 -38.77 10.60
N VAL A 39 15.04 -40.04 10.25
CA VAL A 39 14.09 -41.15 10.27
C VAL A 39 13.45 -41.32 11.65
N ARG A 40 14.27 -41.36 12.72
CA ARG A 40 13.78 -41.43 14.10
C ARG A 40 12.87 -40.26 14.48
N LYS A 41 13.18 -39.04 14.02
CA LYS A 41 12.36 -37.85 14.30
C LYS A 41 11.02 -37.91 13.57
N ALA A 42 11.00 -38.37 12.31
CA ALA A 42 9.77 -38.52 11.54
C ALA A 42 8.81 -39.52 12.21
N ILE A 43 9.33 -40.68 12.61
CA ILE A 43 8.55 -41.71 13.31
C ILE A 43 8.07 -41.21 14.68
N LYS A 44 8.94 -40.52 15.44
CA LYS A 44 8.54 -39.95 16.73
C LYS A 44 7.46 -38.86 16.59
N ALA A 45 7.46 -38.11 15.49
CA ALA A 45 6.44 -37.10 15.22
C ALA A 45 5.08 -37.75 14.91
N GLU A 46 5.06 -38.88 14.20
CA GLU A 46 3.81 -39.54 13.77
C GLU A 46 3.25 -40.55 14.80
N ARG A 47 4.11 -41.36 15.40
CA ARG A 47 3.77 -42.50 16.28
C ARG A 47 4.16 -42.27 17.75
N GLY A 48 4.75 -41.13 18.08
CA GLY A 48 5.09 -40.77 19.46
C GLY A 48 3.86 -40.36 20.28
N PRO A 49 4.01 -40.15 21.60
CA PRO A 49 2.95 -39.58 22.42
C PRO A 49 2.52 -38.22 21.83
N LEU A 50 1.21 -38.01 21.66
CA LEU A 50 0.67 -36.70 21.29
C LEU A 50 1.16 -35.67 22.32
N GLN A 51 2.01 -34.74 21.87
CA GLN A 51 2.24 -33.52 22.62
C GLN A 51 1.14 -32.54 22.24
N ASP A 52 0.55 -31.84 23.23
CA ASP A 52 -0.49 -30.80 23.02
C ASP A 52 -0.04 -29.68 22.05
N SER A 53 1.25 -29.63 21.71
CA SER A 53 1.88 -28.80 20.69
C SER A 53 2.02 -29.51 19.33
N ALA A 54 0.98 -30.23 18.88
CA ALA A 54 0.96 -31.02 17.64
C ALA A 54 1.37 -30.24 16.37
N ASN A 55 1.35 -28.91 16.41
CA ASN A 55 1.96 -28.08 15.39
C ASN A 55 3.30 -27.53 15.88
N PRO A 56 4.44 -27.87 15.23
CA PRO A 56 5.71 -27.23 15.54
C PRO A 56 5.54 -25.73 15.33
N SER A 57 5.69 -24.95 16.42
CA SER A 57 5.61 -23.50 16.35
C SER A 57 6.52 -23.00 15.22
N PRO A 58 6.02 -22.14 14.31
CA PRO A 58 6.83 -21.58 13.26
C PRO A 58 8.12 -21.04 13.85
N ARG A 59 9.25 -21.29 13.17
CA ARG A 59 10.52 -20.73 13.62
C ARG A 59 10.33 -19.22 13.77
N PRO A 60 10.75 -18.63 14.91
CA PRO A 60 10.63 -17.19 15.08
C PRO A 60 11.32 -16.53 13.89
N GLY A 61 10.56 -15.67 13.20
CA GLY A 61 11.07 -14.93 12.07
C GLY A 61 12.19 -13.98 12.48
N ARG A 62 12.83 -13.37 11.48
CA ARG A 62 13.79 -12.29 11.75
C ARG A 62 13.10 -11.18 12.54
N ARG A 63 13.77 -10.66 13.57
CA ARG A 63 13.27 -9.52 14.34
C ARG A 63 12.96 -8.35 13.40
N PRO A 64 11.80 -7.67 13.56
CA PRO A 64 11.48 -6.48 12.78
C PRO A 64 12.54 -5.39 12.94
N ALA A 65 12.77 -4.61 11.88
CA ALA A 65 13.72 -3.50 11.90
C ALA A 65 13.21 -2.27 12.70
N LEU A 66 11.91 -2.23 13.00
CA LEU A 66 11.25 -1.16 13.71
C LEU A 66 10.62 -1.73 14.98
N THR A 67 10.73 -0.97 16.07
CA THR A 67 10.05 -1.26 17.33
C THR A 67 8.57 -0.89 17.24
N GLU A 68 7.73 -1.53 18.06
CA GLU A 68 6.30 -1.26 18.09
C GLU A 68 5.96 0.20 18.43
N ARG A 69 6.80 0.86 19.23
CA ARG A 69 6.66 2.29 19.54
C ARG A 69 6.90 3.17 18.31
N GLU A 70 7.95 2.88 17.55
CA GLU A 70 8.26 3.58 16.29
C GLU A 70 7.15 3.36 15.26
N VAL A 71 6.62 2.13 15.15
CA VAL A 71 5.48 1.82 14.28
C VAL A 71 4.27 2.68 14.65
N ARG A 72 3.89 2.73 15.93
CA ARG A 72 2.74 3.52 16.39
C ARG A 72 2.92 5.02 16.18
N LEU A 73 4.14 5.52 16.31
CA LEU A 73 4.45 6.93 16.06
C LEU A 73 4.39 7.26 14.56
N LEU A 74 4.96 6.37 13.74
CA LEU A 74 4.97 6.49 12.28
C LEU A 74 3.54 6.50 11.71
N VAL A 75 2.68 5.57 12.14
CA VAL A 75 1.29 5.49 11.69
C VAL A 75 0.51 6.75 12.06
N ARG A 76 0.68 7.25 13.29
CA ARG A 76 0.04 8.50 13.74
C ARG A 76 0.46 9.71 12.91
N LYS A 77 1.75 9.87 12.62
CA LYS A 77 2.24 10.98 11.77
C LYS A 77 1.81 10.82 10.32
N ALA A 78 1.82 9.59 9.79
CA ALA A 78 1.36 9.31 8.44
C ALA A 78 -0.14 9.60 8.26
N ALA A 79 -0.96 9.35 9.27
CA ALA A 79 -2.40 9.62 9.25
C ALA A 79 -2.74 11.12 9.13
N VAL A 80 -1.81 12.02 9.48
CA VAL A 80 -1.98 13.47 9.28
C VAL A 80 -1.95 13.83 7.78
N GLY A 81 -1.22 13.07 6.97
CA GLY A 81 -1.24 13.23 5.51
C GLY A 81 -0.28 14.28 4.92
N ASP A 82 0.49 14.98 5.74
CA ASP A 82 1.31 16.11 5.26
C ASP A 82 2.70 15.73 4.72
N ARG A 83 3.15 14.50 4.94
CA ARG A 83 4.56 14.10 4.73
C ARG A 83 4.72 12.83 3.93
N PHE A 84 5.79 12.76 3.14
CA PHE A 84 6.18 11.56 2.42
C PHE A 84 6.88 10.55 3.34
N ALA A 85 6.91 9.28 2.94
CA ALA A 85 7.58 8.23 3.70
C ALA A 85 9.08 8.50 3.95
N ALA A 86 9.75 9.19 3.02
CA ALA A 86 11.14 9.60 3.18
C ALA A 86 11.31 10.68 4.26
N GLU A 87 10.42 11.67 4.29
CA GLU A 87 10.39 12.74 5.29
C GLU A 87 10.03 12.20 6.67
N LEU A 88 9.07 11.28 6.75
CA LEU A 88 8.73 10.59 7.99
C LEU A 88 9.91 9.79 8.55
N LYS A 89 10.71 9.17 7.67
CA LYS A 89 11.92 8.45 8.09
C LYS A 89 12.96 9.41 8.67
N THR A 90 13.25 10.52 7.98
CA THR A 90 14.27 11.49 8.41
C THR A 90 13.85 12.19 9.70
N GLU A 91 12.59 12.62 9.79
CA GLU A 91 12.04 13.28 10.98
C GLU A 91 12.04 12.38 12.22
N LEU A 92 11.70 11.10 12.05
CA LEU A 92 11.64 10.14 13.16
C LEU A 92 13.00 9.47 13.43
N GLY A 93 14.06 9.80 12.67
CA GLY A 93 15.39 9.23 12.86
C GLY A 93 15.45 7.70 12.70
N LEU A 94 14.57 7.12 11.88
CA LEU A 94 14.40 5.66 11.82
C LEU A 94 15.58 5.00 11.13
N LYS A 95 16.17 3.97 11.78
CA LYS A 95 17.23 3.11 11.23
C LYS A 95 16.73 2.09 10.20
N ALA A 96 15.61 2.37 9.53
CA ALA A 96 14.99 1.51 8.52
C ALA A 96 15.08 2.14 7.12
N SER A 97 14.96 1.33 6.08
CA SER A 97 14.88 1.85 4.71
C SER A 97 13.54 2.54 4.47
N VAL A 98 13.49 3.49 3.52
CA VAL A 98 12.24 4.14 3.09
C VAL A 98 11.24 3.09 2.58
N ARG A 99 11.72 2.04 1.91
CA ARG A 99 10.87 0.94 1.44
C ARG A 99 10.21 0.18 2.59
N THR A 100 10.92 -0.02 3.70
CA THR A 100 10.35 -0.63 4.91
C THR A 100 9.22 0.22 5.48
N VAL A 101 9.40 1.53 5.55
CA VAL A 101 8.37 2.49 5.98
C VAL A 101 7.14 2.41 5.07
N GLN A 102 7.33 2.44 3.74
CA GLN A 102 6.23 2.30 2.79
C GLN A 102 5.48 0.98 2.94
N ARG A 103 6.19 -0.16 3.02
CA ARG A 103 5.54 -1.47 3.22
C ARG A 103 4.74 -1.54 4.52
N LEU A 104 5.24 -0.88 5.56
CA LEU A 104 4.55 -0.81 6.83
C LEU A 104 3.25 -0.02 6.69
N LEU A 105 3.30 1.18 6.09
CA LEU A 105 2.11 2.00 5.87
C LEU A 105 1.09 1.31 4.95
N GLN A 106 1.54 0.58 3.92
CA GLN A 106 0.69 -0.25 3.06
C GLN A 106 -0.03 -1.39 3.78
N ARG A 107 0.51 -1.86 4.91
CA ARG A 107 -0.11 -2.94 5.72
C ARG A 107 -1.15 -2.43 6.71
N VAL A 108 -1.28 -1.11 6.86
CA VAL A 108 -2.23 -0.52 7.79
C VAL A 108 -3.59 -0.40 7.11
N ASP A 109 -4.59 -1.09 7.63
CA ASP A 109 -5.90 -1.24 6.97
C ASP A 109 -6.63 0.08 6.70
N HIS A 110 -6.40 1.11 7.53
CA HIS A 110 -7.08 2.40 7.41
C HIS A 110 -6.28 3.46 6.66
N LEU A 111 -5.05 3.16 6.22
CA LEU A 111 -4.21 4.10 5.47
C LEU A 111 -4.16 3.71 3.99
N VAL A 112 -4.47 4.67 3.13
CA VAL A 112 -4.41 4.51 1.68
C VAL A 112 -3.53 5.59 1.08
N TYR A 113 -2.62 5.20 0.20
CA TYR A 113 -1.85 6.17 -0.58
C TYR A 113 -2.70 6.63 -1.77
N THR A 114 -3.21 7.86 -1.72
CA THR A 114 -4.14 8.39 -2.73
C THR A 114 -3.73 9.77 -3.21
N LYS A 115 -4.26 10.15 -4.38
CA LYS A 115 -4.13 11.50 -4.93
C LYS A 115 -4.99 12.47 -4.11
N MET A 116 -4.42 13.62 -3.78
CA MET A 116 -5.11 14.69 -3.08
C MET A 116 -6.09 15.40 -4.01
N ASP A 117 -7.25 15.78 -3.48
CA ASP A 117 -8.27 16.46 -4.27
C ASP A 117 -7.81 17.87 -4.65
N ARG A 118 -8.23 18.30 -5.85
CA ARG A 118 -7.76 19.49 -6.55
C ARG A 118 -8.84 20.53 -6.75
N THR A 119 -10.08 20.18 -6.41
CA THR A 119 -11.21 21.08 -6.58
C THR A 119 -11.27 22.07 -5.44
N LEU A 120 -11.43 23.35 -5.79
CA LEU A 120 -11.80 24.36 -4.81
C LEU A 120 -13.18 23.97 -4.25
N PRO A 121 -13.37 24.00 -2.92
CA PRO A 121 -14.66 23.71 -2.34
C PRO A 121 -15.67 24.78 -2.79
N LEU A 122 -16.72 24.36 -3.51
CA LEU A 122 -17.85 25.23 -3.86
C LEU A 122 -18.70 25.48 -2.61
N THR A 123 -18.83 26.74 -2.23
CA THR A 123 -19.75 27.15 -1.15
C THR A 123 -21.21 26.97 -1.57
N ALA A 124 -22.14 26.92 -0.62
CA ALA A 124 -23.56 26.84 -0.93
C ALA A 124 -24.02 28.03 -1.79
N ALA A 125 -23.49 29.23 -1.52
CA ALA A 125 -23.75 30.43 -2.32
C ALA A 125 -23.25 30.30 -3.77
N HIS A 126 -22.04 29.75 -3.98
CA HIS A 126 -21.56 29.51 -5.35
C HIS A 126 -22.45 28.53 -6.11
N LYS A 127 -22.93 27.47 -5.44
CA LYS A 127 -23.84 26.50 -6.07
C LYS A 127 -25.17 27.14 -6.44
N ALA A 128 -25.76 27.95 -5.56
CA ALA A 128 -27.01 28.65 -5.84
C ALA A 128 -26.85 29.61 -7.03
N ALA A 129 -25.81 30.44 -7.03
CA ALA A 129 -25.55 31.38 -8.12
C ALA A 129 -25.27 30.67 -9.47
N GLN A 130 -24.56 29.54 -9.46
CA GLN A 130 -24.35 28.73 -10.66
C GLN A 130 -25.66 28.13 -11.19
N MET A 131 -26.55 27.69 -10.29
CA MET A 131 -27.87 27.16 -10.67
C MET A 131 -28.76 28.25 -11.27
N GLU A 132 -28.87 29.40 -10.62
CA GLU A 132 -29.67 30.53 -11.10
C GLU A 132 -29.19 31.02 -12.47
N TRP A 133 -27.87 31.16 -12.64
CA TRP A 133 -27.29 31.53 -13.93
C TRP A 133 -27.59 30.49 -15.02
N ALA A 134 -27.48 29.20 -14.70
CA ALA A 134 -27.79 28.13 -15.64
C ALA A 134 -29.28 28.13 -16.03
N GLU A 135 -30.19 28.29 -15.07
CA GLU A 135 -31.63 28.35 -15.32
C GLU A 135 -32.02 29.51 -16.24
N GLU A 136 -31.45 30.70 -16.01
CA GLU A 136 -31.67 31.88 -16.84
C GLU A 136 -31.21 31.66 -18.30
N HIS A 137 -30.05 31.04 -18.47
CA HIS A 137 -29.39 30.93 -19.79
C HIS A 137 -29.77 29.67 -20.58
N ILE A 138 -30.34 28.64 -19.94
CA ILE A 138 -30.88 27.44 -20.60
C ILE A 138 -32.08 27.81 -21.50
N LEU A 139 -32.90 28.77 -21.06
CA LEU A 139 -34.16 29.12 -21.74
C LEU A 139 -33.96 30.04 -22.96
N ASN A 140 -32.75 30.53 -23.21
CA ASN A 140 -32.47 31.45 -24.32
C ASN A 140 -31.27 30.97 -25.18
N PRO A 141 -31.42 29.92 -25.99
CA PRO A 141 -30.31 29.37 -26.76
C PRO A 141 -29.82 30.28 -27.90
N GLY A 142 -30.60 31.29 -28.29
CA GLY A 142 -30.27 32.20 -29.40
C GLY A 142 -29.07 33.11 -29.12
N ILE A 143 -28.80 33.41 -27.84
CA ILE A 143 -27.69 34.29 -27.44
C ILE A 143 -26.33 33.66 -27.74
N TRP A 144 -26.21 32.33 -27.63
CA TRP A 144 -24.95 31.60 -27.77
C TRP A 144 -24.30 31.73 -29.15
N LYS A 145 -25.10 32.03 -30.20
CA LYS A 145 -24.59 32.26 -31.56
C LYS A 145 -23.73 33.53 -31.66
N TYR A 146 -23.96 34.49 -30.76
CA TYR A 146 -23.28 35.78 -30.72
C TYR A 146 -22.33 35.90 -29.52
N THR A 147 -22.29 34.89 -28.65
CA THR A 147 -21.40 34.86 -27.48
C THR A 147 -20.02 34.34 -27.87
N VAL A 148 -18.98 35.09 -27.53
CA VAL A 148 -17.58 34.64 -27.57
C VAL A 148 -17.16 34.26 -26.15
N PHE A 149 -16.73 33.02 -25.97
CA PHE A 149 -16.13 32.58 -24.71
C PHE A 149 -14.62 32.76 -24.80
N SER A 150 -14.03 33.42 -23.81
CA SER A 150 -12.57 33.48 -23.67
C SER A 150 -12.14 32.92 -22.33
N ASP A 151 -10.99 32.24 -22.32
CA ASP A 151 -10.36 31.78 -21.08
C ASP A 151 -8.84 31.88 -21.18
N GLY A 152 -8.20 32.03 -20.02
CA GLY A 152 -6.77 32.10 -19.85
C GLY A 152 -6.26 30.88 -19.09
N LYS A 153 -5.44 30.05 -19.76
CA LYS A 153 -4.77 28.92 -19.12
C LYS A 153 -3.30 29.23 -18.87
N LYS A 154 -2.93 29.22 -17.59
CA LYS A 154 -1.52 29.21 -17.17
C LYS A 154 -0.91 27.80 -17.24
N PHE A 155 0.28 27.70 -17.82
CA PHE A 155 1.15 26.53 -17.86
C PHE A 155 2.45 26.85 -17.11
N ASN A 156 2.73 26.08 -16.06
CA ASN A 156 3.95 26.25 -15.27
C ASN A 156 5.09 25.42 -15.90
N LEU A 157 6.28 25.98 -15.97
CA LEU A 157 7.48 25.35 -16.55
C LEU A 157 8.21 24.45 -15.54
N ASP A 158 7.93 24.62 -14.25
CA ASP A 158 8.66 23.98 -13.14
C ASP A 158 8.13 22.56 -12.80
N GLY A 159 7.29 21.97 -13.66
CA GLY A 159 6.75 20.63 -13.50
C GLY A 159 5.25 20.60 -13.20
N PRO A 160 4.65 19.39 -13.14
CA PRO A 160 3.22 19.24 -13.11
C PRO A 160 2.67 19.67 -11.75
N ASP A 161 2.05 20.84 -11.77
CA ASP A 161 1.45 21.46 -10.62
C ASP A 161 0.26 20.58 -10.20
N GLY A 162 0.49 19.67 -9.24
CA GLY A 162 -0.54 18.97 -8.50
C GLY A 162 -0.80 17.47 -8.79
N PHE A 163 0.25 16.71 -9.03
CA PHE A 163 0.24 15.29 -8.65
C PHE A 163 0.74 15.13 -7.21
N LYS A 164 0.02 15.72 -6.25
CA LYS A 164 0.29 15.48 -4.83
C LYS A 164 -0.42 14.21 -4.41
N TYR A 165 0.37 13.20 -4.05
CA TYR A 165 -0.09 11.99 -3.40
C TYR A 165 0.26 12.05 -1.93
N TYR A 166 -0.59 11.44 -1.10
CA TYR A 166 -0.39 11.44 0.33
C TYR A 166 -0.95 10.16 0.96
N TRP A 167 -0.50 9.88 2.18
CA TRP A 167 -1.10 8.85 3.01
C TRP A 167 -2.38 9.41 3.62
N ARG A 168 -3.53 8.91 3.16
CA ARG A 168 -4.84 9.28 3.65
C ARG A 168 -5.32 8.27 4.68
N ASP A 169 -5.68 8.76 5.86
CA ASP A 169 -6.54 8.02 6.77
C ASP A 169 -7.98 8.03 6.23
N MET A 170 -8.53 6.86 5.94
CA MET A 170 -9.89 6.72 5.41
C MET A 170 -10.97 7.19 6.39
N ARG A 171 -10.63 7.31 7.68
CA ARG A 171 -11.54 7.79 8.72
C ARG A 171 -11.70 9.32 8.69
N GLN A 172 -10.84 10.01 7.96
CA GLN A 172 -10.84 11.46 7.86
C GLN A 172 -11.31 11.92 6.47
N PRO A 173 -11.88 13.13 6.38
CA PRO A 173 -12.23 13.72 5.09
C PRO A 173 -11.00 13.79 4.18
N ALA A 174 -11.23 13.67 2.88
CA ALA A 174 -10.14 13.84 1.91
C ALA A 174 -9.59 15.27 2.03
N GLN A 175 -8.27 15.39 1.99
CA GLN A 175 -7.63 16.69 1.96
C GLN A 175 -7.67 17.22 0.52
N SER A 176 -7.91 18.52 0.39
CA SER A 176 -7.81 19.25 -0.87
C SER A 176 -6.61 20.18 -0.83
N PHE A 177 -5.92 20.36 -1.95
CA PHE A 177 -4.95 21.44 -2.09
C PHE A 177 -5.36 22.43 -3.18
N VAL A 178 -5.07 23.69 -2.93
CA VAL A 178 -5.23 24.75 -3.92
C VAL A 178 -3.99 24.77 -4.81
N ARG A 179 -4.21 24.91 -6.12
CA ARG A 179 -3.12 25.13 -7.08
C ARG A 179 -2.34 26.39 -6.71
N ARG A 180 -1.03 26.34 -6.90
CA ARG A 180 -0.20 27.54 -6.79
C ARG A 180 -0.65 28.53 -7.87
N GLN A 181 -1.15 29.69 -7.46
CA GLN A 181 -1.56 30.74 -8.40
C GLN A 181 -0.32 31.48 -8.93
N ASN A 182 0.63 31.81 -8.06
CA ASN A 182 1.71 32.76 -8.36
C ASN A 182 3.13 32.19 -8.13
N GLY A 183 4.08 32.64 -8.95
CA GLY A 183 5.52 32.32 -8.88
C GLY A 183 5.97 31.13 -9.74
N GLY A 184 7.28 31.06 -10.00
CA GLY A 184 7.88 30.12 -10.95
C GLY A 184 7.88 30.65 -12.40
N GLY A 185 8.58 29.96 -13.30
CA GLY A 185 8.48 30.25 -14.73
C GLY A 185 7.13 29.75 -15.29
N SER A 186 6.43 30.58 -16.06
CA SER A 186 5.13 30.18 -16.61
C SER A 186 4.81 30.85 -17.94
N VAL A 187 4.05 30.14 -18.78
CA VAL A 187 3.45 30.67 -19.99
C VAL A 187 1.94 30.78 -19.79
N MET A 188 1.37 31.91 -20.15
CA MET A 188 -0.08 32.13 -20.13
C MET A 188 -0.59 32.10 -21.56
N VAL A 189 -1.54 31.21 -21.84
CA VAL A 189 -2.18 31.08 -23.15
C VAL A 189 -3.61 31.56 -23.02
N TRP A 190 -4.02 32.43 -23.93
CA TRP A 190 -5.39 32.92 -24.03
C TRP A 190 -6.04 32.31 -25.26
N GLY A 191 -7.28 31.86 -25.12
CA GLY A 191 -8.07 31.29 -26.21
C GLY A 191 -9.46 31.88 -26.21
N GLY A 192 -10.01 32.07 -27.40
CA GLY A 192 -11.41 32.45 -27.62
C GLY A 192 -12.10 31.41 -28.49
N ILE A 193 -13.33 31.06 -28.16
CA ILE A 193 -14.17 30.12 -28.92
C ILE A 193 -15.55 30.76 -29.09
N GLN A 194 -16.08 30.65 -30.31
CA GLN A 194 -17.44 31.06 -30.65
C GLN A 194 -18.10 29.95 -31.46
N CYS A 195 -19.42 29.82 -31.34
CA CYS A 195 -20.20 28.93 -32.19
C CYS A 195 -20.18 29.46 -33.64
N SER A 196 -19.65 28.68 -34.58
CA SER A 196 -19.67 29.05 -36.01
C SER A 196 -21.09 28.96 -36.56
N ARG A 197 -21.39 29.81 -37.55
CA ARG A 197 -22.71 29.84 -38.20
C ARG A 197 -23.05 28.57 -38.96
#